data_AF-A0A1V6FTU9-F1
#
_entry.id   AF-A0A1V6FTU9-F1
#
_cell.length_a   1.000
_cell.length_b   1.000
_cell.length_c   1.000
_cell.angle_alpha   90.00
_cell.angle_beta   90.00
_cell.angle_gamma   90.00
#
_symmetry.space_group_name_H-M   'P 1'
#
loop_
_entity.id
_entity.type
_entity.pdbx_description
1 polymer ?
#
loop_
_entity_poly.entity_id
_entity_poly.type
_entity_poly.pdbx_seq_one_letter_code
_entity_poly.pdbx_strand_id
1 'polypeptide(L)'
;MGPFLQYSTEKPADPLEVRIYRGADGSFTLYEDENDNYNYEKGAYSTINFYWDDTKNELTIGERNGSFPGMLMERQFQIVLVSPNHGIGIEITPRPDKIIKYRGEAQTIRL
;
A
#
# COMPACT_ATOMS: atom_id res chain seq x y z
N MET A 1 -4.46 3.90 -2.35
CA MET A 1 -5.27 4.21 -3.55
C MET A 1 -4.56 3.64 -4.76
N GLY A 2 -5.26 2.90 -5.61
CA GLY A 2 -4.70 2.36 -6.85
C GLY A 2 -4.91 3.31 -8.05
N PRO A 3 -4.42 2.94 -9.24
CA PRO A 3 -4.73 3.66 -10.47
C PRO A 3 -6.24 3.69 -10.73
N PHE A 4 -6.70 4.64 -11.57
CA PHE A 4 -8.08 4.65 -12.03
C PHE A 4 -8.35 3.43 -12.92
N LEU A 5 -9.34 2.63 -12.53
CA LEU A 5 -9.78 1.42 -13.21
C LEU A 5 -11.30 1.46 -13.41
N GLN A 6 -11.78 0.81 -14.47
CA GLN A 6 -13.20 0.64 -14.79
C GLN A 6 -13.81 -0.59 -14.11
N TYR A 7 -12.98 -1.59 -13.78
CA TYR A 7 -13.37 -2.80 -13.03
C TYR A 7 -12.18 -3.35 -12.22
N SER A 8 -12.45 -4.18 -11.22
CA SER A 8 -11.47 -4.57 -10.18
C SER A 8 -10.23 -5.30 -10.69
N THR A 9 -10.33 -6.03 -11.79
CA THR A 9 -9.25 -6.84 -12.36
C THR A 9 -8.67 -6.27 -13.67
N GLU A 10 -8.98 -5.02 -14.01
CA GLU A 10 -8.56 -4.42 -15.30
C GLU A 10 -7.05 -4.37 -15.44
N LYS A 11 -6.35 -3.90 -14.40
CA LYS A 11 -4.89 -3.79 -14.35
C LYS A 11 -4.41 -4.14 -12.96
N PRO A 12 -3.15 -4.60 -12.82
CA PRO A 12 -2.55 -4.75 -11.51
C PRO A 12 -2.61 -3.43 -10.74
N ALA A 13 -2.89 -3.51 -9.44
CA ALA A 13 -2.94 -2.34 -8.57
C ALA A 13 -1.51 -1.86 -8.24
N ASP A 14 -0.80 -1.36 -9.24
CA ASP A 14 0.55 -0.84 -9.18
C ASP A 14 0.72 0.36 -10.14
N PRO A 15 1.25 1.51 -9.67
CA PRO A 15 1.66 1.81 -8.30
C PRO A 15 0.45 1.98 -7.35
N LEU A 16 0.70 1.84 -6.04
CA LEU A 16 -0.25 2.22 -4.98
C LEU A 16 0.18 3.51 -4.29
N GLU A 17 -0.74 4.47 -4.19
CA GLU A 17 -0.58 5.66 -3.35
C GLU A 17 -0.99 5.37 -1.90
N VAL A 18 -0.06 5.57 -0.96
CA VAL A 18 -0.29 5.43 0.50
C VAL A 18 -0.34 6.82 1.09
N ARG A 19 -1.55 7.27 1.45
CA ARG A 19 -1.77 8.56 2.11
C ARG A 19 -1.70 8.42 3.61
N ILE A 20 -0.86 9.22 4.23
CA ILE A 20 -0.69 9.30 5.68
C ILE A 20 -1.32 10.61 6.15
N TYR A 21 -2.40 10.48 6.92
CA TYR A 21 -3.05 11.59 7.61
C TYR A 21 -2.45 11.69 9.01
N ARG A 22 -1.47 12.59 9.16
CA ARG A 22 -0.72 12.77 10.42
C ARG A 22 -1.59 13.31 11.56
N GLY A 23 -1.10 13.13 12.79
CA GLY A 23 -1.74 13.59 14.03
C GLY A 23 -1.95 12.48 15.07
N ALA A 24 -1.69 11.22 14.71
CA ALA A 24 -1.68 10.07 15.60
C ALA A 24 -1.02 8.88 14.90
N ASP A 25 -0.57 7.89 15.68
CA ASP A 25 -0.12 6.61 15.13
C ASP A 25 -1.23 5.94 14.32
N GLY A 26 -0.85 5.15 13.31
CA GLY A 26 -1.80 4.50 12.42
C GLY A 26 -1.34 3.12 12.00
N SER A 27 -2.30 2.23 11.73
CA SER A 27 -2.01 0.89 11.21
C SER A 27 -3.03 0.50 10.15
N PHE A 28 -2.56 -0.16 9.09
CA PHE A 28 -3.40 -0.68 8.02
C PHE A 28 -2.77 -1.93 7.40
N THR A 29 -3.56 -2.96 7.17
CA THR A 29 -3.11 -4.17 6.48
C THR A 29 -3.69 -4.20 5.06
N LEU A 30 -2.82 -4.14 4.06
CA LEU A 30 -3.19 -4.43 2.68
C LEU A 30 -3.36 -5.94 2.54
N TYR A 31 -4.56 -6.38 2.18
CA TYR A 31 -4.90 -7.77 1.88
C TYR A 31 -5.13 -7.93 0.38
N GLU A 32 -4.59 -9.00 -0.21
CA GLU A 32 -4.78 -9.33 -1.63
C GLU A 32 -4.85 -10.85 -1.82
N ASP A 33 -5.68 -11.32 -2.76
CA ASP A 33 -5.83 -12.71 -3.17
C ASP A 33 -6.17 -12.83 -4.68
N GLU A 34 -6.66 -14.00 -5.11
CA GLU A 34 -7.01 -14.30 -6.51
C GLU A 34 -8.33 -13.64 -6.98
N ASN A 35 -9.08 -12.97 -6.09
CA ASN A 35 -10.33 -12.24 -6.33
C ASN A 35 -11.60 -13.08 -6.59
N ASP A 36 -11.52 -14.19 -7.32
CA ASP A 36 -12.71 -14.86 -7.91
C ASP A 36 -12.96 -16.31 -7.46
N ASN A 37 -12.24 -16.76 -6.42
CA ASN A 37 -12.36 -18.13 -5.90
C ASN A 37 -12.19 -18.22 -4.38
N TYR A 38 -12.30 -19.44 -3.83
CA TYR A 38 -12.25 -19.73 -2.39
C TYR A 38 -10.87 -20.19 -1.89
N ASN A 39 -9.80 -20.04 -2.66
CA ASN A 39 -8.48 -20.51 -2.24
C ASN A 39 -7.91 -19.73 -1.04
N TYR A 40 -8.42 -18.53 -0.76
CA TYR A 40 -8.10 -17.80 0.45
C TYR A 40 -8.43 -18.60 1.73
N GLU A 41 -9.47 -19.44 1.70
CA GLU A 41 -9.82 -20.34 2.81
C GLU A 41 -8.73 -21.40 3.09
N LYS A 42 -7.88 -21.65 2.09
CA LYS A 42 -6.73 -22.55 2.14
C LYS A 42 -5.40 -21.81 2.33
N GLY A 43 -5.43 -20.49 2.55
CA GLY A 43 -4.24 -19.66 2.76
C GLY A 43 -3.66 -19.01 1.51
N ALA A 44 -4.33 -19.07 0.35
CA ALA A 44 -3.88 -18.40 -0.88
C ALA A 44 -4.28 -16.92 -0.85
N TYR A 45 -3.59 -16.15 -0.03
CA TYR A 45 -3.69 -14.69 0.04
C TYR A 45 -2.36 -14.11 0.53
N SER A 46 -2.21 -12.80 0.44
CA SER A 46 -1.07 -12.10 1.04
C SER A 46 -1.52 -10.90 1.86
N THR A 47 -0.72 -10.55 2.86
CA THR A 47 -0.88 -9.34 3.65
C THR A 47 0.41 -8.53 3.75
N ILE A 48 0.28 -7.20 3.75
CA ILE A 48 1.37 -6.26 4.01
C ILE A 48 0.87 -5.27 5.07
N ASN A 49 1.48 -5.29 6.25
CA ASN A 49 1.14 -4.38 7.33
C ASN A 49 1.89 -3.04 7.16
N PHE A 50 1.16 -1.93 7.19
CA PHE A 50 1.70 -0.59 7.25
C PHE A 50 1.50 -0.04 8.65
N TYR A 51 2.55 0.52 9.25
CA TYR A 51 2.48 1.17 10.55
C TYR A 51 3.10 2.57 10.46
N TRP A 52 2.36 3.58 10.89
CA TRP A 52 2.83 4.96 11.02
C TRP A 52 3.06 5.27 12.49
N ASP A 53 4.29 5.69 12.82
CA ASP A 53 4.65 6.30 14.10
C ASP A 53 4.68 7.82 13.92
N ASP A 54 3.68 8.50 14.46
CA ASP A 54 3.49 9.95 14.25
C ASP A 54 4.55 10.75 15.01
N THR A 55 4.98 10.23 16.16
CA THR A 55 6.00 10.90 16.99
C THR A 55 7.37 10.89 16.30
N LYS A 56 7.71 9.81 15.59
CA LYS A 56 8.97 9.67 14.86
C LYS A 56 8.91 10.18 13.43
N ASN A 57 7.70 10.41 12.91
CA ASN A 57 7.43 10.59 11.48
C ASN A 57 7.98 9.42 10.65
N GLU A 58 7.68 8.18 11.06
CA GLU A 58 8.19 6.98 10.42
C GLU A 58 7.07 6.08 9.91
N LEU A 59 7.11 5.73 8.64
CA LEU A 59 6.29 4.67 8.05
C LEU A 59 7.11 3.38 8.03
N THR A 60 6.59 2.33 8.64
CA THR A 60 7.07 0.96 8.47
C THR A 60 6.14 0.22 7.50
N ILE A 61 6.72 -0.29 6.42
CA ILE A 61 6.10 -1.24 5.51
C ILE A 61 6.63 -2.62 5.92
N GLY A 62 5.79 -3.45 6.52
CA GLY A 62 6.17 -4.76 7.04
C GLY A 62 6.56 -5.74 5.95
N GLU A 63 7.11 -6.88 6.36
CA GLU A 63 7.33 -8.00 5.45
C GLU A 63 5.99 -8.54 4.92
N ARG A 64 6.00 -9.06 3.69
CA ARG A 64 4.81 -9.64 3.07
C ARG A 64 4.60 -11.04 3.65
N ASN A 65 3.41 -11.27 4.18
CA ASN A 65 3.01 -12.56 4.71
C ASN A 65 2.09 -13.25 3.71
N GLY A 66 2.32 -14.53 3.45
CA GLY A 66 1.53 -15.31 2.48
C GLY A 66 1.88 -15.03 1.02
N SER A 67 1.18 -15.73 0.13
CA SER A 67 1.35 -15.66 -1.32
C SER A 67 0.14 -16.30 -2.01
N PHE A 68 -0.14 -15.89 -3.24
CA PHE A 68 -1.15 -16.50 -4.08
C PHE A 68 -0.71 -16.53 -5.55
N PRO A 69 -1.26 -17.43 -6.39
CA PRO A 69 -0.98 -17.45 -7.82
C PRO A 69 -1.25 -16.10 -8.50
N GLY A 70 -0.30 -15.60 -9.29
CA GLY A 70 -0.45 -14.32 -10.01
C GLY A 70 -0.15 -13.06 -9.16
N MET A 71 0.26 -13.21 -7.90
CA MET A 71 0.64 -12.10 -7.03
C MET A 71 1.81 -11.29 -7.62
N LEU A 72 1.73 -9.97 -7.50
CA LEU A 72 2.85 -9.06 -7.79
C LEU A 72 3.98 -9.23 -6.77
N MET A 73 5.13 -9.73 -7.22
CA MET A 73 6.31 -9.91 -6.37
C MET A 73 7.00 -8.59 -6.03
N GLU A 74 6.95 -7.63 -6.95
CA GLU A 74 7.44 -6.26 -6.77
C GLU A 74 6.27 -5.27 -6.81
N ARG A 75 6.36 -4.24 -5.97
CA ARG A 75 5.40 -3.13 -5.89
C ARG A 75 6.10 -1.79 -5.83
N GLN A 76 5.43 -0.76 -6.32
CA GLN A 76 5.80 0.62 -6.11
C GLN A 76 4.77 1.30 -5.21
N PHE A 77 5.21 1.70 -4.02
CA PHE A 77 4.41 2.54 -3.11
C PHE A 77 4.79 4.00 -3.28
N GLN A 78 3.80 4.84 -3.56
CA GLN A 78 3.93 6.29 -3.60
C GLN A 78 3.41 6.85 -2.27
N ILE A 79 4.31 7.30 -1.41
CA ILE A 79 3.98 7.76 -0.07
C ILE A 79 3.64 9.25 -0.13
N VAL A 80 2.50 9.63 0.45
CA VAL A 80 1.99 11.00 0.47
C VAL A 80 1.66 11.41 1.91
N LEU A 81 2.32 12.46 2.42
CA LEU A 81 1.96 13.09 3.67
C LEU A 81 0.86 14.13 3.43
N VAL A 82 -0.35 13.87 3.89
CA VAL A 82 -1.48 14.76 3.64
C VAL A 82 -1.28 16.09 4.39
N SER A 83 -1.50 17.19 3.68
CA SER A 83 -1.45 18.55 4.22
C SER A 83 -2.37 19.48 3.40
N PRO A 84 -2.59 20.74 3.81
CA PRO A 84 -3.38 21.67 3.02
C PRO A 84 -2.88 21.75 1.58
N ASN A 85 -3.74 21.42 0.62
CA ASN A 85 -3.47 21.37 -0.82
C ASN A 85 -2.53 20.25 -1.32
N HIS A 86 -2.27 19.21 -0.51
CA HIS A 86 -1.43 18.08 -0.92
C HIS A 86 -2.00 16.75 -0.40
N GLY A 87 -2.17 15.76 -1.28
CA GLY A 87 -2.84 14.49 -0.94
C GLY A 87 -4.34 14.64 -0.67
N ILE A 88 -5.00 15.58 -1.35
CA ILE A 88 -6.41 15.94 -1.14
C ILE A 88 -7.33 15.40 -2.24
N GLY A 89 -8.61 15.22 -1.91
CA GLY A 89 -9.64 14.79 -2.87
C GLY A 89 -9.49 13.35 -3.34
N ILE A 90 -10.04 13.04 -4.52
CA ILE A 90 -10.03 11.69 -5.11
C ILE A 90 -8.93 11.49 -6.17
N GLU A 91 -8.31 12.58 -6.63
CA GLU A 91 -7.28 12.54 -7.65
C GLU A 91 -5.98 11.93 -7.12
N ILE A 92 -5.22 11.27 -7.99
CA ILE A 92 -3.87 10.78 -7.69
C ILE A 92 -2.94 11.99 -7.48
N THR A 93 -2.11 11.94 -6.44
CA THR A 93 -1.18 13.02 -6.11
C THR A 93 -0.02 13.03 -7.12
N PRO A 94 0.16 14.07 -7.96
CA PRO A 94 1.15 14.04 -9.05
C PRO A 94 2.60 13.97 -8.60
N ARG A 95 2.88 14.40 -7.35
CA ARG A 95 4.22 14.45 -6.77
C ARG A 95 4.20 13.82 -5.38
N PRO A 96 4.39 12.50 -5.25
CA PRO A 96 4.48 11.88 -3.94
C PRO A 96 5.74 12.33 -3.19
N ASP A 97 5.67 12.32 -1.86
CA ASP A 97 6.79 12.71 -0.99
C ASP A 97 7.94 11.70 -1.04
N LYS A 98 7.60 10.41 -1.20
CA LYS A 98 8.57 9.33 -1.48
C LYS A 98 8.01 8.28 -2.40
N ILE A 99 8.92 7.60 -3.10
CA ILE A 99 8.63 6.42 -3.92
C ILE A 99 9.46 5.25 -3.37
N ILE A 100 8.79 4.18 -2.98
CA ILE A 100 9.41 2.98 -2.41
C ILE A 100 9.22 1.82 -3.37
N LYS A 101 10.33 1.16 -3.71
CA LYS A 101 10.32 -0.13 -4.41
C LYS A 101 10.30 -1.23 -3.36
N TYR A 102 9.22 -2.00 -3.33
CA TYR A 102 8.99 -3.02 -2.33
C TYR A 102 9.01 -4.41 -2.97
N ARG A 103 9.80 -5.32 -2.38
CA ARG A 103 9.99 -6.69 -2.91
C ARG A 103 9.46 -7.78 -1.97
N GLY A 104 8.79 -7.40 -0.88
CA GLY A 104 8.31 -8.30 0.17
C GLY A 104 9.07 -8.19 1.48
N GLU A 105 10.21 -7.50 1.51
CA GLU A 105 11.03 -7.30 2.70
C GLU A 105 10.58 -6.06 3.48
N ALA A 106 10.62 -6.16 4.82
CA ALA A 106 10.28 -5.04 5.68
C ALA A 106 11.19 -3.83 5.46
N GLN A 107 10.61 -2.63 5.43
CA GLN A 107 11.32 -1.36 5.26
C GLN A 107 10.73 -0.31 6.20
N THR A 108 11.61 0.42 6.89
CA THR A 108 11.22 1.60 7.70
C THR A 108 11.74 2.86 7.02
N ILE A 109 10.85 3.83 6.84
CA ILE A 109 11.08 5.04 6.08
C ILE A 109 10.71 6.23 6.94
N ARG A 110 11.69 7.11 7.18
CA ARG A 110 11.46 8.40 7.82
C ARG A 110 11.01 9.43 6.79
N LEU A 111 9.93 10.16 7.11
CA LEU A 111 9.26 11.13 6.25
C LEU A 111 9.38 12.56 6.80
#